data_AF-A0A2H0P830-F1
#
_entry.id   AF-A0A2H0P830-F1
#
_cell.length_a   1.000
_cell.length_b   1.000
_cell.length_c   1.000
_cell.angle_alpha   90.00
_cell.angle_beta   90.00
_cell.angle_gamma   90.00
#
_symmetry.space_group_name_H-M   'P 1'
#
loop_
_entity.id
_entity.type
_entity.pdbx_description
1 polymer ?
#
loop_
_entity_poly.entity_id
_entity_poly.type
_entity_poly.pdbx_seq_one_letter_code
_entity_poly.pdbx_strand_id
1 'polypeptide(L)'
;MALHPKFPSSPYAVLDPELRWFPADEALREKDYGKLLPPLVAKLRKEVKVWRDSGYAGASSTSIALLNWWFKHDHFLSAKDGTTFKFQYYFAQREAIESLIYVYEVVKAKDKYDLMRFDSSGILTASMFSENWRRYVIKMATGSGKTKVMSLVLAWCYYHKLYEDESRLARNFLIIAPNIIVLERLRNDFDGLKIFFQDPVLPDNGYPSLPILMRQKGVLY
;
A
#
# COMPACT_ATOMS: atom_id res chain seq x y z
N MET A 1 -18.28 22.61 -4.15
CA MET A 1 -17.61 21.38 -4.62
C MET A 1 -17.23 20.57 -3.39
N ALA A 2 -17.46 19.25 -3.37
CA ALA A 2 -17.32 18.37 -2.20
C ALA A 2 -15.86 18.13 -1.70
N LEU A 3 -14.93 19.04 -2.00
CA LEU A 3 -13.52 18.96 -1.64
C LEU A 3 -13.17 20.13 -0.74
N HIS A 4 -12.51 19.84 0.37
CA HIS A 4 -12.02 20.84 1.31
C HIS A 4 -11.06 21.83 0.59
N PRO A 5 -11.08 23.13 0.90
CA PRO A 5 -10.24 24.13 0.21
C PRO A 5 -8.73 23.84 0.25
N LYS A 6 -8.26 23.15 1.30
CA LYS A 6 -6.86 22.71 1.46
C LYS A 6 -6.53 21.38 0.76
N PHE A 7 -7.46 20.79 0.01
CA PHE A 7 -7.21 19.53 -0.68
C PHE A 7 -6.15 19.75 -1.78
N PRO A 8 -5.05 18.96 -1.82
CA PRO A 8 -3.97 19.18 -2.76
C PRO A 8 -4.40 18.86 -4.20
N SER A 9 -3.88 19.63 -5.16
CA SER A 9 -4.07 19.39 -6.59
C SER A 9 -3.13 18.31 -7.14
N SER A 10 -1.97 18.11 -6.51
CA SER A 10 -1.00 17.11 -6.91
C SER A 10 -1.38 15.71 -6.40
N PRO A 11 -1.44 14.67 -7.27
CA PRO A 11 -1.72 13.30 -6.85
C PRO A 11 -0.57 12.66 -6.05
N TYR A 12 0.60 13.29 -6.03
CA TYR A 12 1.79 12.85 -5.30
C TYR A 12 1.87 13.45 -3.89
N ALA A 13 1.12 14.52 -3.61
CA ALA A 13 1.14 15.18 -2.32
C ALA A 13 0.60 14.25 -1.22
N VAL A 14 1.34 14.16 -0.12
CA VAL A 14 0.90 13.42 1.06
C VAL A 14 -0.34 14.11 1.64
N LEU A 15 -1.46 13.40 1.65
CA LEU A 15 -2.73 13.93 2.12
C LEU A 15 -2.87 13.74 3.62
N ASP A 16 -3.26 14.80 4.32
CA ASP A 16 -3.66 14.70 5.73
C ASP A 16 -4.96 13.88 5.83
N PRO A 17 -5.05 12.86 6.72
CA PRO A 17 -6.25 12.05 6.90
C PRO A 17 -7.55 12.84 7.16
N GLU A 18 -7.47 14.05 7.74
CA GLU A 18 -8.63 14.93 7.97
C GLU A 18 -9.14 15.57 6.66
N LEU A 19 -8.27 15.73 5.66
CA LEU A 19 -8.58 16.31 4.37
C LEU A 19 -9.18 15.25 3.43
N ARG A 20 -10.46 14.93 3.64
CA ARG A 20 -11.17 13.90 2.87
C ARG A 20 -12.32 14.47 2.06
N TRP A 21 -12.48 13.95 0.84
CA TRP A 21 -13.70 14.10 0.06
C TRP A 21 -14.89 13.51 0.82
N PHE A 22 -16.00 14.24 0.84
CA PHE A 22 -17.22 13.86 1.54
C PHE A 22 -18.42 14.04 0.59
N PRO A 23 -19.24 13.01 0.34
CA PRO A 23 -20.35 13.06 -0.62
C PRO A 23 -21.56 13.91 -0.15
N ALA A 24 -21.36 14.86 0.76
CA ALA A 24 -22.42 15.74 1.26
C ALA A 24 -21.83 17.12 1.61
N ASP A 25 -22.72 18.05 1.97
CA ASP A 25 -22.33 19.41 2.37
C ASP A 25 -21.37 19.38 3.57
N GLU A 26 -20.43 20.31 3.63
CA GLU A 26 -19.42 20.39 4.69
C GLU A 26 -20.06 20.57 6.08
N ALA A 27 -21.25 21.20 6.13
CA ALA A 27 -22.06 21.33 7.33
C ALA A 27 -22.59 19.98 7.90
N LEU A 28 -22.67 18.93 7.08
CA LEU A 28 -23.13 17.59 7.49
C LEU A 28 -21.98 16.67 7.95
N ARG A 29 -20.74 17.19 7.89
CA ARG A 29 -19.52 16.44 8.17
C ARG A 29 -19.34 16.06 9.64
N GLU A 30 -19.95 16.76 10.58
CA GLU A 30 -19.83 16.39 12.00
C GLU A 30 -20.84 15.33 12.44
N LYS A 31 -22.02 15.25 11.80
CA LYS A 31 -23.13 14.39 12.25
C LYS A 31 -23.21 13.02 11.57
N ASP A 32 -22.81 12.89 10.30
CA ASP A 32 -22.98 11.64 9.52
C ASP A 32 -21.67 11.04 8.97
N TYR A 33 -20.51 11.62 9.31
CA TYR A 33 -19.21 11.21 8.78
C TYR A 33 -18.80 9.78 9.16
N GLY A 34 -19.17 9.31 10.35
CA GLY A 34 -18.92 7.93 10.78
C GLY A 34 -19.76 6.88 10.04
N LYS A 35 -20.94 7.24 9.51
CA LYS A 35 -21.88 6.29 8.88
C LYS A 35 -21.57 6.00 7.41
N LEU A 36 -20.90 6.94 6.72
CA LEU A 36 -20.60 6.85 5.29
C LEU A 36 -19.21 6.30 4.98
N LEU A 37 -18.35 6.19 5.99
CA LEU A 37 -16.99 5.69 5.84
C LEU A 37 -16.90 4.24 6.28
N PRO A 38 -16.04 3.43 5.64
CA PRO A 38 -15.72 2.12 6.17
C PRO A 38 -15.19 2.27 7.61
N PRO A 39 -15.79 1.54 8.58
CA PRO A 39 -15.68 1.83 10.01
C PRO A 39 -14.25 1.83 10.57
N LEU A 40 -13.36 1.05 9.96
CA LEU A 40 -11.96 0.93 10.38
C LEU A 40 -11.03 1.99 9.76
N VAL A 41 -11.43 2.60 8.64
CA VAL A 41 -10.50 3.35 7.78
C VAL A 41 -10.13 4.71 8.37
N ALA A 42 -11.06 5.38 9.06
CA ALA A 42 -10.81 6.71 9.61
C ALA A 42 -9.68 6.70 10.64
N LYS A 43 -9.77 5.82 11.65
CA LYS A 43 -8.73 5.67 12.68
C LYS A 43 -7.44 5.10 12.10
N LEU A 44 -7.53 4.07 11.24
CA LEU A 44 -6.35 3.45 10.63
C LEU A 44 -5.48 4.45 9.86
N ARG A 45 -6.08 5.36 9.07
CA ARG A 45 -5.30 6.36 8.32
C ARG A 45 -4.54 7.34 9.21
N LYS A 46 -5.12 7.71 10.36
CA LYS A 46 -4.43 8.57 11.36
C LYS A 46 -3.23 7.85 11.95
N GLU A 47 -3.40 6.58 12.33
CA GLU A 47 -2.31 5.76 12.85
C GLU A 47 -1.20 5.51 11.81
N VAL A 48 -1.56 5.21 10.56
CA VAL A 48 -0.61 5.06 9.45
C VAL A 48 0.17 6.36 9.20
N LYS A 49 -0.48 7.52 9.31
CA LYS A 49 0.22 8.82 9.23
C LYS A 49 1.25 8.95 10.34
N VAL A 50 0.86 8.72 11.60
CA VAL A 50 1.80 8.79 12.75
C VAL A 50 2.96 7.82 12.56
N TRP A 51 2.69 6.59 12.15
CA TRP A 51 3.71 5.58 11.88
C TRP A 51 4.66 5.98 10.73
N ARG A 52 4.14 6.51 9.63
CA ARG A 52 4.94 7.05 8.53
C ARG A 52 5.86 8.18 8.99
N ASP A 53 5.32 9.11 9.77
CA ASP A 53 6.04 10.30 10.25
C ASP A 53 7.12 9.92 11.29
N SER A 54 6.94 8.79 12.00
CA SER A 54 7.97 8.22 12.89
C SER A 54 9.15 7.56 12.16
N GLY A 55 9.12 7.52 10.82
CA GLY A 55 10.11 6.79 10.03
C GLY A 55 9.87 5.28 9.99
N TYR A 56 8.61 4.84 10.09
CA TYR A 56 8.18 3.45 10.06
C TYR A 56 8.64 2.61 11.27
N ALA A 57 8.61 3.20 12.46
CA ALA A 57 9.02 2.52 13.70
C ALA A 57 8.26 1.19 13.93
N GLY A 58 8.97 0.16 14.37
CA GLY A 58 8.41 -1.18 14.65
C GLY A 58 8.22 -2.09 13.44
N ALA A 59 8.48 -1.61 12.23
CA ALA A 59 8.49 -2.43 11.02
C ALA A 59 9.82 -3.19 10.83
N SER A 60 9.79 -4.22 10.00
CA SER A 60 10.97 -5.01 9.67
C SER A 60 12.00 -4.19 8.89
N SER A 61 13.26 -4.60 8.96
CA SER A 61 14.34 -3.95 8.22
C SER A 61 14.08 -3.96 6.70
N THR A 62 13.51 -5.06 6.20
CA THR A 62 13.07 -5.23 4.81
C THR A 62 11.96 -4.23 4.44
N SER A 63 10.92 -4.11 5.26
CA SER A 63 9.82 -3.17 4.98
C SER A 63 10.29 -1.72 4.98
N ILE A 64 11.11 -1.33 5.95
CA ILE A 64 11.69 0.03 6.01
C ILE A 64 12.53 0.31 4.76
N ALA A 65 13.35 -0.65 4.33
CA ALA A 65 14.18 -0.52 3.14
C ALA A 65 13.33 -0.30 1.88
N LEU A 66 12.31 -1.13 1.67
CA LEU A 66 11.41 -1.04 0.51
C LEU A 66 10.58 0.25 0.52
N LEU A 67 10.03 0.65 1.66
CA LEU A 67 9.27 1.90 1.77
C LEU A 67 10.14 3.14 1.50
N ASN A 68 11.38 3.15 2.00
CA ASN A 68 12.33 4.22 1.70
C ASN A 68 12.72 4.22 0.22
N TRP A 69 12.96 3.05 -0.38
CA TRP A 69 13.20 2.92 -1.80
C TRP A 69 12.03 3.48 -2.61
N TRP A 70 10.79 3.05 -2.38
CA TRP A 70 9.65 3.48 -3.21
C TRP A 70 9.25 4.94 -3.03
N PHE A 71 9.41 5.52 -1.83
CA PHE A 71 8.78 6.81 -1.50
C PHE A 71 9.73 7.91 -1.03
N LYS A 72 11.00 7.61 -0.81
CA LYS A 72 12.02 8.61 -0.43
C LYS A 72 13.19 8.67 -1.42
N HIS A 73 13.49 7.57 -2.11
CA HIS A 73 14.49 7.58 -3.17
C HIS A 73 13.93 8.22 -4.44
N ASP A 74 14.78 8.97 -5.13
CA ASP A 74 14.43 9.60 -6.40
C ASP A 74 14.64 8.62 -7.56
N HIS A 75 13.58 8.35 -8.31
CA HIS A 75 13.61 7.44 -9.44
C HIS A 75 13.58 8.23 -10.75
N PHE A 76 14.61 8.08 -11.58
CA PHE A 76 14.67 8.70 -12.90
C PHE A 76 14.56 7.61 -13.97
N LEU A 77 13.49 7.66 -14.77
CA LEU A 77 13.22 6.69 -15.82
C LEU A 77 13.38 7.33 -17.20
N SER A 78 13.83 6.54 -18.16
CA SER A 78 13.88 6.94 -19.57
C SER A 78 12.54 6.65 -20.25
N ALA A 79 11.94 7.66 -20.84
CA ALA A 79 10.80 7.54 -21.72
C ALA A 79 11.23 7.00 -23.10
N LYS A 80 10.24 6.56 -23.89
CA LYS A 80 10.48 6.00 -25.23
C LYS A 80 11.09 6.98 -26.23
N ASP A 81 10.90 8.28 -26.00
CA ASP A 81 11.46 9.37 -26.80
C ASP A 81 12.88 9.76 -26.37
N GLY A 82 13.47 9.03 -25.41
CA GLY A 82 14.81 9.30 -24.88
C GLY A 82 14.83 10.37 -23.78
N THR A 83 13.70 10.99 -23.44
CA THR A 83 13.64 11.94 -22.33
C THR A 83 13.73 11.22 -20.98
N THR A 84 14.34 11.87 -19.99
CA THR A 84 14.35 11.35 -18.62
C THR A 84 13.31 12.09 -17.79
N PHE A 85 12.52 11.36 -17.01
CA PHE A 85 11.53 11.95 -16.10
C PHE A 85 11.64 11.35 -14.70
N LYS A 86 11.28 12.14 -13.70
CA LYS A 86 11.21 11.69 -12.30
C LYS A 86 9.93 10.90 -12.07
N PHE A 87 10.05 9.58 -11.88
CA PHE A 87 8.95 8.71 -11.53
C PHE A 87 8.57 8.88 -10.06
N GLN A 88 7.27 8.95 -9.78
CA GLN A 88 6.73 8.97 -8.42
C GLN A 88 5.46 8.12 -8.37
N TYR A 89 5.28 7.37 -7.29
CA TYR A 89 4.00 6.74 -6.98
C TYR A 89 3.01 7.77 -6.46
N TYR A 90 1.73 7.61 -6.81
CA TYR A 90 0.68 8.46 -6.24
C TYR A 90 0.54 8.23 -4.73
N PHE A 91 0.11 9.26 -4.00
CA PHE A 91 -0.10 9.12 -2.56
C PHE A 91 -1.10 8.01 -2.21
N ALA A 92 -2.15 7.84 -3.01
CA ALA A 92 -3.11 6.73 -2.81
C ALA A 92 -2.47 5.34 -2.96
N GLN A 93 -1.43 5.19 -3.79
CA GLN A 93 -0.68 3.94 -3.95
C GLN A 93 0.23 3.71 -2.73
N ARG A 94 0.92 4.76 -2.29
CA ARG A 94 1.72 4.76 -1.06
C ARG A 94 0.90 4.40 0.17
N GLU A 95 -0.21 5.09 0.38
CA GLU A 95 -1.08 4.87 1.53
C GLU A 95 -1.66 3.45 1.53
N ALA A 96 -1.96 2.88 0.36
CA ALA A 96 -2.45 1.51 0.25
C ALA A 96 -1.43 0.48 0.75
N ILE A 97 -0.17 0.55 0.27
CA ILE A 97 0.87 -0.40 0.70
C ILE A 97 1.30 -0.15 2.15
N GLU A 98 1.42 1.11 2.58
CA GLU A 98 1.74 1.44 3.97
C GLU A 98 0.68 0.93 4.94
N SER A 99 -0.61 1.06 4.60
CA SER A 99 -1.69 0.54 5.45
C SER A 99 -1.64 -0.98 5.56
N LEU A 100 -1.34 -1.68 4.47
CA LEU A 100 -1.19 -3.14 4.48
C LEU A 100 -0.03 -3.56 5.39
N ILE A 101 1.14 -2.95 5.22
CA ILE A 101 2.34 -3.26 6.01
C ILE A 101 2.11 -2.94 7.48
N TYR A 102 1.53 -1.77 7.79
CA TYR A 102 1.21 -1.37 9.17
C TYR A 102 0.32 -2.39 9.88
N VAL A 103 -0.78 -2.80 9.23
CA VAL A 103 -1.70 -3.79 9.79
C VAL A 103 -1.03 -5.16 9.98
N TYR A 104 -0.12 -5.54 9.07
CA TYR A 104 0.54 -6.84 9.12
C TYR A 104 1.70 -6.89 10.13
N GLU A 105 2.63 -5.94 10.10
CA GLU A 105 3.87 -5.98 10.89
C GLU A 105 3.75 -5.28 12.24
N VAL A 106 3.05 -4.13 12.28
CA VAL A 106 3.02 -3.27 13.47
C VAL A 106 1.86 -3.66 14.37
N VAL A 107 0.65 -3.72 13.80
CA VAL A 107 -0.54 -4.19 14.52
C VAL A 107 -0.47 -5.70 14.77
N LYS A 108 0.17 -6.44 13.85
CA LYS A 108 0.23 -7.91 13.85
C LYS A 108 -1.15 -8.54 13.90
N ALA A 109 -2.10 -7.95 13.17
CA ALA A 109 -3.50 -8.38 13.19
C ALA A 109 -3.65 -9.85 12.77
N LYS A 110 -4.11 -10.69 13.69
CA LYS A 110 -4.29 -12.14 13.47
C LYS A 110 -5.70 -12.47 13.05
N ASP A 111 -6.67 -11.77 13.62
CA ASP A 111 -8.08 -12.02 13.42
C ASP A 111 -8.90 -10.71 13.39
N LYS A 112 -10.22 -10.87 13.33
CA LYS A 112 -11.18 -9.75 13.32
C LYS A 112 -11.11 -8.89 14.58
N TYR A 113 -10.78 -9.46 15.75
CA TYR A 113 -10.76 -8.72 17.00
C TYR A 113 -9.60 -7.71 17.03
N ASP A 114 -8.45 -8.06 16.46
CA ASP A 114 -7.33 -7.13 16.30
C ASP A 114 -7.70 -5.94 15.39
N LEU A 115 -8.49 -6.19 14.34
CA LEU A 115 -8.95 -5.15 13.42
C LEU A 115 -10.09 -4.31 13.98
N MET A 116 -10.96 -4.88 14.82
CA MET A 116 -12.08 -4.15 15.42
C MET A 116 -11.64 -3.02 16.37
N ARG A 117 -10.38 -3.02 16.83
CA ARG A 117 -9.78 -1.91 17.60
C ARG A 117 -9.73 -0.59 16.81
N PHE A 118 -9.84 -0.66 15.48
CA PHE A 118 -9.92 0.49 14.59
C PHE A 118 -11.35 1.00 14.38
N ASP A 119 -12.37 0.30 14.87
CA ASP A 119 -13.76 0.73 14.73
C ASP A 119 -14.00 2.03 15.50
N SER A 120 -14.20 3.12 14.76
CA SER A 120 -14.61 4.39 15.34
C SER A 120 -16.13 4.57 15.36
N SER A 121 -16.88 3.66 14.73
CA SER A 121 -18.34 3.78 14.58
C SER A 121 -19.12 3.09 15.70
N GLY A 122 -18.54 2.07 16.33
CA GLY A 122 -19.22 1.22 17.31
C GLY A 122 -20.30 0.30 16.70
N ILE A 123 -20.39 0.25 15.36
CA ILE A 123 -21.41 -0.51 14.63
C ILE A 123 -20.94 -1.96 14.43
N LEU A 124 -19.63 -2.24 14.48
CA LEU A 124 -19.13 -3.58 14.19
C LEU A 124 -19.30 -4.53 15.38
N THR A 125 -19.82 -5.71 15.09
CA THR A 125 -19.83 -6.85 16.02
C THR A 125 -19.11 -8.03 15.38
N ALA A 126 -18.45 -8.85 16.20
CA ALA A 126 -17.64 -9.97 15.71
C ALA A 126 -18.47 -11.03 14.94
N SER A 127 -19.78 -11.11 15.20
CA SER A 127 -20.73 -11.98 14.49
C SER A 127 -20.98 -11.56 13.04
N MET A 128 -20.66 -10.31 12.66
CA MET A 128 -20.75 -9.84 11.28
C MET A 128 -19.69 -10.46 10.35
N PHE A 129 -18.69 -11.13 10.92
CA PHE A 129 -17.60 -11.76 10.17
C PHE A 129 -17.65 -13.28 10.37
N SER A 130 -18.06 -13.99 9.32
CA SER A 130 -18.15 -15.46 9.33
C SER A 130 -16.81 -16.13 9.07
N GLU A 131 -15.87 -15.44 8.40
CA GLU A 131 -14.56 -16.00 8.09
C GLU A 131 -13.58 -15.93 9.26
N ASN A 132 -12.80 -17.00 9.41
CA ASN A 132 -11.74 -17.12 10.41
C ASN A 132 -10.32 -17.03 9.79
N TRP A 133 -10.20 -16.63 8.53
CA TRP A 133 -8.93 -16.39 7.85
C TRP A 133 -8.69 -14.90 7.61
N ARG A 134 -7.42 -14.50 7.53
CA ARG A 134 -7.03 -13.12 7.26
C ARG A 134 -7.35 -12.76 5.82
N ARG A 135 -8.17 -11.72 5.64
CA ARG A 135 -8.47 -11.11 4.34
C ARG A 135 -8.28 -9.60 4.46
N TYR A 136 -7.35 -9.06 3.67
CA TYR A 136 -7.17 -7.61 3.54
C TYR A 136 -7.82 -7.13 2.25
N VAL A 137 -8.53 -6.01 2.33
CA VAL A 137 -9.22 -5.41 1.19
C VAL A 137 -8.76 -3.97 1.04
N ILE A 138 -8.20 -3.65 -0.12
CA ILE A 138 -7.78 -2.30 -0.46
C ILE A 138 -8.79 -1.73 -1.46
N LYS A 139 -9.58 -0.73 -1.02
CA LYS A 139 -10.55 -0.06 -1.89
C LYS A 139 -9.86 1.08 -2.64
N MET A 140 -9.78 0.95 -3.96
CA MET A 140 -9.10 1.92 -4.83
C MET A 140 -9.98 2.32 -6.01
N ALA A 141 -9.91 3.59 -6.41
CA ALA A 141 -10.63 4.10 -7.58
C ALA A 141 -10.12 3.48 -8.89
N THR A 142 -10.93 3.56 -9.95
CA THR A 142 -10.47 3.24 -11.31
C THR A 142 -9.45 4.29 -11.76
N GLY A 143 -8.39 3.85 -12.45
CA GLY A 143 -7.30 4.73 -12.88
C GLY A 143 -6.24 5.05 -11.81
N SER A 144 -6.44 4.72 -10.53
CA SER A 144 -5.47 5.04 -9.46
C SER A 144 -4.22 4.13 -9.43
N GLY A 145 -4.06 3.21 -10.39
CA GLY A 145 -2.92 2.30 -10.48
C GLY A 145 -2.97 1.09 -9.53
N LYS A 146 -4.09 0.36 -9.51
CA LYS A 146 -4.24 -0.88 -8.73
C LYS A 146 -3.15 -1.91 -9.02
N THR A 147 -2.77 -2.08 -10.29
CA THR A 147 -1.71 -3.02 -10.69
C THR A 147 -0.35 -2.63 -10.10
N LYS A 148 -0.03 -1.33 -10.03
CA LYS A 148 1.20 -0.84 -9.39
C LYS A 148 1.23 -1.18 -7.89
N VAL A 149 0.13 -0.97 -7.17
CA VAL A 149 0.06 -1.38 -5.75
C VAL A 149 0.24 -2.89 -5.62
N MET A 150 -0.38 -3.67 -6.50
CA MET A 150 -0.20 -5.12 -6.49
C MET A 150 1.25 -5.53 -6.70
N SER A 151 2.00 -4.93 -7.64
CA SER A 151 3.43 -5.25 -7.80
C SER A 151 4.25 -4.91 -6.54
N LEU A 152 3.97 -3.78 -5.87
CA LEU A 152 4.61 -3.46 -4.58
C LEU A 152 4.30 -4.51 -3.50
N VAL A 153 3.04 -4.97 -3.40
CA VAL A 153 2.63 -6.00 -2.44
C VAL A 153 3.35 -7.33 -2.70
N LEU A 154 3.46 -7.73 -3.97
CA LEU A 154 4.13 -8.99 -4.35
C LEU A 154 5.63 -8.92 -4.05
N ALA A 155 6.29 -7.81 -4.40
CA ALA A 155 7.70 -7.60 -4.10
C ALA A 155 7.95 -7.57 -2.59
N TRP A 156 7.12 -6.88 -1.82
CA TRP A 156 7.18 -6.89 -0.36
C TRP A 156 7.05 -8.30 0.21
N CYS A 157 6.01 -9.04 -0.18
CA CYS A 157 5.80 -10.41 0.32
C CYS A 157 7.00 -11.32 0.04
N TYR A 158 7.52 -11.26 -1.19
CA TYR A 158 8.66 -12.07 -1.62
C TYR A 158 9.90 -11.74 -0.79
N TYR A 159 10.26 -10.46 -0.70
CA TYR A 159 11.45 -10.02 0.01
C TYR A 159 11.35 -10.20 1.52
N HIS A 160 10.20 -9.89 2.11
CA HIS A 160 9.98 -10.12 3.53
C HIS A 160 10.10 -11.62 3.84
N LYS A 161 9.60 -12.52 2.98
CA LYS A 161 9.80 -13.97 3.15
C LYS A 161 11.25 -14.43 2.95
N LEU A 162 12.02 -13.73 2.13
CA LEU A 162 13.41 -14.10 1.85
C LEU A 162 14.37 -13.67 2.96
N TYR A 163 14.11 -12.55 3.63
CA TYR A 163 15.08 -11.90 4.52
C TYR A 163 14.66 -11.77 5.98
N GLU A 164 13.38 -11.99 6.31
CA GLU A 164 12.92 -11.98 7.70
C GLU A 164 12.59 -13.42 8.14
N ASP A 165 13.36 -13.95 9.10
CA ASP A 165 13.33 -15.37 9.50
C ASP A 165 11.93 -15.87 9.90
N GLU A 166 11.19 -15.05 10.65
CA GLU A 166 9.86 -15.36 11.16
C GLU A 166 8.72 -14.98 10.19
N SER A 167 9.05 -14.64 8.94
CA SER A 167 8.06 -14.26 7.93
C SER A 167 7.11 -15.40 7.60
N ARG A 168 5.81 -15.12 7.72
CA ARG A 168 4.72 -16.01 7.27
C ARG A 168 4.17 -15.64 5.89
N LEU A 169 4.82 -14.71 5.18
CA LEU A 169 4.43 -14.34 3.81
C LEU A 169 4.89 -15.40 2.81
N ALA A 170 4.35 -15.32 1.59
CA ALA A 170 4.61 -16.28 0.53
C ALA A 170 5.63 -15.75 -0.49
N ARG A 171 6.29 -16.67 -1.20
CA ARG A 171 7.10 -16.39 -2.41
C ARG A 171 6.36 -16.71 -3.71
N ASN A 172 5.29 -17.51 -3.61
CA ASN A 172 4.47 -17.93 -4.73
C ASN A 172 3.09 -17.28 -4.61
N PHE A 173 2.60 -16.73 -5.71
CA PHE A 173 1.39 -15.90 -5.71
C PHE A 173 0.41 -16.38 -6.77
N LEU A 174 -0.88 -16.34 -6.45
CA LEU A 174 -1.97 -16.57 -7.38
C LEU A 174 -2.72 -15.25 -7.57
N ILE A 175 -2.73 -14.73 -8.80
CA ILE A 175 -3.52 -13.57 -9.19
C ILE A 175 -4.77 -14.06 -9.90
N ILE A 176 -5.94 -13.74 -9.37
CA ILE A 176 -7.24 -14.15 -9.95
C ILE A 176 -7.89 -12.93 -10.59
N ALA A 177 -8.30 -13.08 -11.84
CA ALA A 177 -9.02 -12.06 -12.61
C ALA A 177 -10.50 -12.46 -12.78
N PRO A 178 -11.43 -11.49 -12.82
CA PRO A 178 -12.86 -11.77 -12.92
C PRO A 178 -13.31 -12.25 -14.32
N ASN A 179 -12.50 -12.02 -15.35
CA ASN A 179 -12.75 -12.45 -16.72
C ASN A 179 -11.46 -12.44 -17.55
N ILE A 180 -11.51 -13.01 -18.76
CA ILE A 180 -10.36 -13.14 -19.66
C ILE A 180 -9.78 -11.79 -20.08
N ILE A 181 -10.58 -10.74 -20.23
CA ILE A 181 -10.11 -9.41 -20.65
C ILE A 181 -9.23 -8.79 -19.56
N VAL A 182 -9.63 -8.91 -18.30
CA VAL A 182 -8.82 -8.45 -17.17
C VAL A 182 -7.59 -9.35 -16.99
N LEU A 183 -7.72 -10.65 -17.21
CA LEU A 183 -6.60 -11.59 -17.15
C LEU A 183 -5.52 -11.22 -18.16
N GLU A 184 -5.86 -11.00 -19.43
CA GLU A 184 -4.90 -10.65 -20.47
C GLU A 184 -4.18 -9.32 -20.18
N ARG A 185 -4.88 -8.32 -19.61
CA ARG A 185 -4.26 -7.06 -19.19
C ARG A 185 -3.25 -7.28 -18.07
N LEU A 186 -3.62 -8.04 -17.05
CA LEU A 186 -2.71 -8.39 -15.96
C LEU A 186 -1.52 -9.19 -16.48
N ARG A 187 -1.77 -10.15 -17.38
CA ARG A 187 -0.71 -10.94 -18.00
C ARG A 187 0.27 -10.05 -18.76
N ASN A 188 -0.22 -9.11 -19.57
CA ASN A 188 0.63 -8.13 -20.27
C ASN A 188 1.49 -7.25 -19.34
N ASP A 189 1.01 -6.97 -18.12
CA ASP A 189 1.74 -6.20 -17.10
C ASP A 189 2.81 -7.07 -16.40
N PHE A 190 2.49 -8.32 -16.05
CA PHE A 190 3.33 -9.20 -15.23
C PHE A 190 4.22 -10.18 -16.00
N ASP A 191 3.91 -10.48 -17.26
CA ASP A 191 4.69 -11.43 -18.07
C ASP A 191 6.15 -10.99 -18.17
N GLY A 192 7.05 -11.97 -18.06
CA GLY A 192 8.49 -11.72 -18.04
C GLY A 192 8.94 -10.79 -16.91
N LEU A 193 8.16 -10.69 -15.83
CA LEU A 193 8.40 -9.80 -14.69
C LEU A 193 8.45 -8.31 -15.06
N LYS A 194 7.87 -7.94 -16.20
CA LYS A 194 8.03 -6.63 -16.83
C LYS A 194 7.73 -5.46 -15.89
N ILE A 195 6.58 -5.45 -15.19
CA ILE A 195 6.23 -4.37 -14.26
C ILE A 195 7.26 -4.18 -13.13
N PHE A 196 7.97 -5.24 -12.72
CA PHE A 196 8.96 -5.15 -11.64
C PHE A 196 10.25 -4.45 -12.08
N PHE A 197 10.55 -4.45 -13.39
CA PHE A 197 11.74 -3.81 -13.97
C PHE A 197 11.43 -2.46 -14.65
N GLN A 198 10.19 -2.27 -15.11
CA GLN A 198 9.78 -1.00 -15.75
C GLN A 198 9.47 0.10 -14.73
N ASP A 199 8.82 -0.29 -13.63
CA ASP A 199 8.64 0.60 -12.49
C ASP A 199 9.77 0.32 -11.48
N PRO A 200 10.12 1.30 -10.61
CA PRO A 200 11.14 1.12 -9.58
C PRO A 200 10.63 0.26 -8.40
N VAL A 201 10.10 -0.91 -8.69
CA VAL A 201 9.59 -1.85 -7.68
C VAL A 201 10.74 -2.54 -6.96
N LEU A 202 11.75 -2.96 -7.72
CA LEU A 202 12.92 -3.65 -7.19
C LEU A 202 14.04 -2.64 -6.88
N PRO A 203 14.61 -2.69 -5.67
CA PRO A 203 15.82 -1.92 -5.34
C PRO A 203 17.03 -2.32 -6.19
N ASP A 204 17.87 -1.34 -6.53
CA ASP A 204 19.15 -1.61 -7.17
C ASP A 204 20.07 -2.44 -6.27
N ASN A 205 20.92 -3.26 -6.89
CA ASN A 205 21.93 -4.05 -6.17
C ASN A 205 22.81 -3.12 -5.33
N GLY A 206 22.97 -3.47 -4.05
CA GLY A 206 23.81 -2.70 -3.12
C GLY A 206 23.14 -1.47 -2.51
N TYR A 207 21.83 -1.25 -2.70
CA TYR A 207 21.15 -0.08 -2.15
C TYR A 207 21.35 0.05 -0.61
N PRO A 208 21.82 1.21 -0.10
CA PRO A 208 22.37 1.35 1.26
C PRO A 208 21.39 1.16 2.43
N SER A 209 20.09 1.01 2.19
CA SER A 209 19.13 0.65 3.25
C SER A 209 18.68 -0.80 3.18
N LEU A 210 19.09 -1.57 2.16
CA LEU A 210 18.80 -3.00 2.12
C LEU A 210 19.57 -3.73 3.24
N PRO A 211 19.00 -4.77 3.86
CA PRO A 211 19.75 -5.68 4.71
C PRO A 211 21.02 -6.19 4.01
N ILE A 212 22.10 -6.45 4.74
CA ILE A 212 23.39 -6.88 4.16
C ILE A 212 23.20 -8.10 3.24
N LEU A 213 22.31 -9.01 3.61
CA LEU A 213 21.92 -10.17 2.81
C LEU A 213 21.33 -9.82 1.43
N MET A 214 20.54 -8.75 1.33
CA MET A 214 20.00 -8.23 0.06
C MET A 214 21.05 -7.54 -0.81
N ARG A 215 22.13 -7.00 -0.21
CA ARG A 215 23.22 -6.36 -0.97
C ARG A 215 24.19 -7.37 -1.56
N GLN A 216 24.39 -8.50 -0.89
CA GLN A 216 25.38 -9.51 -1.27
C GLN A 216 24.83 -10.59 -2.20
N LYS A 217 23.55 -10.95 -2.08
CA LYS A 217 22.87 -11.85 -3.00
C LYS A 217 22.16 -11.00 -4.03
N GLY A 218 22.82 -10.77 -5.17
CA GLY A 218 22.17 -10.17 -6.34
C GLY A 218 20.84 -10.87 -6.60
N VAL A 219 19.84 -10.10 -7.03
CA VAL A 219 18.48 -10.58 -7.31
C VAL A 219 18.56 -11.78 -8.27
N LEU A 220 18.58 -12.99 -7.71
CA LEU A 220 18.50 -14.23 -8.47
C LEU A 220 17.03 -14.38 -8.85
N TYR A 221 16.78 -14.18 -10.16
CA TYR A 221 15.50 -14.27 -10.85
C TYR A 221 14.74 -15.58 -10.53
#